data_AF-A0A7Y6CE54-F1
#
_entry.id   AF-A0A7Y6CE54-F1
#
_cell.length_a   1.000
_cell.length_b   1.000
_cell.length_c   1.000
_cell.angle_alpha   90.00
_cell.angle_beta   90.00
_cell.angle_gamma   90.00
#
_symmetry.space_group_name_H-M   'P 1'
#
loop_
_entity.id
_entity.type
_entity.pdbx_description
1 polymer ?
#
loop_
_entity_poly.entity_id
_entity_poly.type
_entity_poly.pdbx_seq_one_letter_code
_entity_poly.pdbx_strand_id
1 'polypeptide(L)' 'MAEETSATQADEVVCPHCKKTFRADLITGSAERYRGFKCPHCRLFVPAARIKD' A
#
# COMPACT_ATOMS: atom_id res chain seq x y z
N MET A 1 -3.25 -24.97 -14.62
CA MET A 1 -4.24 -24.05 -14.02
C MET A 1 -3.68 -22.65 -14.20
N ALA A 2 -4.52 -21.74 -14.67
CA ALA A 2 -4.10 -20.45 -15.22
C ALA A 2 -3.67 -19.46 -14.13
N GLU A 3 -2.52 -18.84 -14.40
CA GLU A 3 -2.19 -17.45 -14.10
C GLU A 3 -2.15 -17.04 -12.62
N GLU A 4 -1.06 -17.40 -11.95
CA GLU A 4 -0.53 -16.60 -10.86
C GLU A 4 0.05 -15.32 -11.46
N THR A 5 -0.84 -14.37 -11.70
CA THR A 5 -0.49 -13.00 -12.08
C THR A 5 0.31 -12.40 -10.92
N SER A 6 1.62 -12.60 -10.94
CA SER A 6 2.61 -11.76 -10.25
C SER A 6 2.67 -10.39 -10.94
N ALA A 7 1.50 -9.78 -11.16
CA ALA A 7 1.43 -8.37 -11.42
C ALA A 7 1.74 -7.72 -10.08
N THR A 8 2.89 -7.05 -10.00
CA THR A 8 3.13 -5.91 -9.14
C THR A 8 1.97 -4.92 -9.33
N GLN A 9 0.83 -5.22 -8.73
CA GLN A 9 -0.36 -4.40 -8.74
C GLN A 9 -0.10 -3.34 -7.69
N ALA A 10 0.45 -2.21 -8.15
CA ALA A 10 0.53 -1.04 -7.32
C ALA A 10 -0.90 -0.62 -6.96
N ASP A 11 -1.31 -0.89 -5.72
CA ASP A 11 -2.63 -0.54 -5.22
C ASP A 11 -2.80 0.98 -5.20
N GLU A 12 -3.99 1.45 -5.58
CA GLU A 12 -4.39 2.84 -5.42
C GLU A 12 -4.81 3.08 -3.96
N VAL A 13 -3.97 3.82 -3.26
CA VAL A 13 -4.07 4.01 -1.81
C VAL A 13 -4.18 5.49 -1.46
N VAL A 14 -5.06 5.81 -0.52
CA VAL A 14 -5.22 7.18 -0.01
C VAL A 14 -4.36 7.37 1.24
N CYS A 15 -3.49 8.37 1.24
CA CYS A 15 -2.67 8.70 2.41
C CYS A 15 -3.51 9.42 3.48
N PRO A 16 -3.63 8.93 4.72
CA PRO A 16 -4.42 9.60 5.76
C PRO A 16 -3.80 10.95 6.21
N HIS A 17 -2.54 11.22 5.88
CA HIS A 17 -1.84 12.45 6.27
C HIS A 17 -2.10 13.60 5.30
N CYS A 18 -1.90 13.37 4.00
CA CYS A 18 -2.09 14.39 2.97
C CYS A 18 -3.40 14.24 2.19
N LYS A 19 -4.16 13.17 2.43
CA LYS A 19 -5.41 12.81 1.75
C LYS A 19 -5.29 12.72 0.23
N LYS A 20 -4.06 12.52 -0.26
CA LYS A 20 -3.76 12.31 -1.67
C LYS A 20 -3.75 10.83 -1.97
N THR A 21 -4.39 10.46 -3.07
CA THR A 21 -4.29 9.12 -3.65
C THR A 21 -2.91 8.96 -4.29
N PHE A 22 -2.28 7.81 -4.05
CA PHE A 22 -1.01 7.44 -4.64
C PHE A 22 -1.01 5.96 -4.99
N ARG A 23 -0.17 5.56 -5.95
CA ARG A 23 0.05 4.15 -6.30
C ARG A 23 1.33 3.68 -5.68
N ALA A 24 1.26 2.61 -4.89
CA ALA A 24 2.43 2.02 -4.28
C ALA A 24 2.26 0.51 -4.20
N ASP A 25 3.38 -0.20 -4.32
CA ASP A 25 3.41 -1.64 -4.10
C ASP A 25 3.18 -1.93 -2.62
N LEU A 26 2.29 -2.88 -2.31
CA LEU A 26 2.02 -3.30 -0.95
C LEU A 26 3.27 -3.98 -0.41
N ILE A 27 3.92 -3.35 0.56
CA ILE A 27 5.06 -3.95 1.25
C ILE A 27 4.51 -5.07 2.13
N THR A 28 4.54 -6.30 1.64
CA THR A 28 4.16 -7.50 2.42
C THR A 28 5.35 -8.00 3.23
N GLY A 29 5.44 -7.57 4.50
CA GLY A 29 6.34 -8.17 5.48
C GLY A 29 5.75 -9.43 6.13
N SER A 30 6.59 -10.24 6.79
CA SER A 30 6.24 -11.53 7.41
C SER A 30 5.14 -11.49 8.49
N ALA A 31 4.69 -10.30 8.90
CA ALA A 31 3.57 -10.11 9.82
C ALA A 31 2.66 -8.97 9.33
N GLU A 32 1.35 -9.10 9.57
CA GLU A 32 0.33 -8.13 9.11
C GLU A 32 0.59 -6.69 9.53
N ARG A 33 1.26 -6.48 10.66
CA ARG A 33 1.67 -5.14 11.14
C ARG A 33 2.68 -4.43 10.24
N TYR A 34 3.40 -5.17 9.40
CA TYR A 34 4.37 -4.65 8.44
C TYR A 34 3.77 -4.52 7.03
N ARG A 35 2.48 -4.83 6.85
CA ARG A 35 1.76 -4.61 5.60
C ARG A 35 1.39 -3.15 5.46
N GLY A 36 1.94 -2.48 4.45
CA GLY A 36 1.62 -1.07 4.21
C GLY A 36 2.33 -0.49 3.01
N PHE A 37 2.20 0.83 2.87
CA PHE A 37 2.59 1.58 1.69
C PHE A 37 3.44 2.78 2.11
N LYS A 38 4.41 3.15 1.27
CA LYS A 38 5.20 4.35 1.49
C LYS A 38 4.62 5.50 0.67
N CYS A 39 4.10 6.52 1.34
CA CYS A 39 3.57 7.69 0.65
C CYS A 39 4.74 8.52 0.04
N PRO A 40 4.75 8.82 -1.26
CA PRO A 40 5.81 9.63 -1.87
C PRO A 40 5.76 11.12 -1.45
N HIS A 41 4.60 11.60 -1.01
CA HIS A 41 4.41 13.00 -0.59
C HIS A 41 4.86 13.24 0.84
N CYS A 42 4.45 12.38 1.77
CA CYS A 42 4.78 12.51 3.19
C CYS A 42 6.07 11.78 3.57
N ARG A 43 6.51 10.82 2.74
CA ARG A 43 7.59 9.85 3.03
C ARG A 43 7.33 9.01 4.28
N LEU A 44 6.10 9.00 4.76
CA LEU A 44 5.63 8.22 5.90
C LEU A 44 5.13 6.85 5.45
N PHE A 45 5.28 5.87 6.35
CA PHE A 45 4.70 4.54 6.19
C PHE A 45 3.23 4.56 6.60
N VAL A 46 2.37 4.15 5.69
CA VAL A 46 0.92 4.07 5.89
C VAL A 46 0.56 2.59 5.96
N PRO A 47 0.16 2.06 7.14
CA PRO A 47 -0.22 0.66 7.26
C PRO A 47 -1.50 0.38 6.45
N ALA A 48 -1.53 -0.72 5.72
CA ALA A 48 -2.65 -1.10 4.86
C ALA A 48 -3.97 -1.20 5.64
N ALA A 49 -3.90 -1.63 6.91
CA ALA A 49 -5.05 -1.70 7.81
C ALA A 49 -5.71 -0.34 8.13
N ARG A 50 -4.98 0.78 7.95
CA ARG A 50 -5.51 2.14 8.15
C ARG A 50 -5.94 2.82 6.86
N ILE A 51 -5.83 2.12 5.73
CA ILE A 51 -6.38 2.59 4.45
C ILE A 51 -7.82 2.09 4.43
N LYS A 52 -8.70 2.85 5.09
CA LYS A 52 -10.15 2.63 5.11
C LYS A 52 -10.78 4.02 5.25
N ASP A 53 -11.45 4.42 4.17
CA ASP A 53 -12.25 5.63 3.94
C ASP A 53 -11.61 7.00 4.24
#